data_AF-A0A3D3VC74-F1
#
_entry.id   AF-A0A3D3VC74-F1
#
_cell.length_a   1.000
_cell.length_b   1.000
_cell.length_c   1.000
_cell.angle_alpha   90.00
_cell.angle_beta   90.00
_cell.angle_gamma   90.00
#
_symmetry.space_group_name_H-M   'P 1'
#
loop_
_entity.id
_entity.type
_entity.pdbx_description
1 polymer ?
#
loop_
_entity_poly.entity_id
_entity_poly.type
_entity_poly.pdbx_seq_one_letter_code
_entity_poly.pdbx_strand_id
1 'polypeptide(L)'
;SGSNDGAFTLDRKAAQIVWQGAPVARLLAGTDILHPLVEVLPSDLLDAPLRERVRLRLQEWLETILRAELSPLFALGQAKFSGPARGLAFRLSEGLGCAPRVKGDDPANYLTDDERKLLAKAGVRIGITSAYLAALLKGRVMELKAMLYCIWTSDAVSASALPDGGATAVSRSELVDDGWYLALGFCPAGPVAVRADELERLMAAIRRGTKAGEFTVSSDLLSRIDVTVDVFARMIRSFGYAVREENNLIKVTRRAPKRRASAKHRGNQMKKKGNAKPGRPKSSFDPDSPFAALSVLKGRGP
;
A
#
# COMPACT_ATOMS: atom_id res chain seq x y z
N SER A 1 -25.65 31.78 -0.10
CA SER A 1 -25.64 31.14 1.23
C SER A 1 -26.91 30.34 1.55
N GLY A 2 -28.00 30.44 0.78
CA GLY A 2 -29.30 29.81 1.11
C GLY A 2 -29.76 28.62 0.27
N SER A 3 -28.96 28.10 -0.69
CA SER A 3 -29.35 26.88 -1.42
C SER A 3 -29.41 25.68 -0.46
N ASN A 4 -30.24 24.68 -0.76
CA ASN A 4 -30.24 23.40 -0.04
C ASN A 4 -29.01 22.57 -0.45
N ASP A 5 -28.52 21.69 0.41
CA ASP A 5 -27.32 20.87 0.15
C ASP A 5 -27.50 19.89 -1.02
N GLY A 6 -28.76 19.56 -1.36
CA GLY A 6 -29.10 18.80 -2.56
C GLY A 6 -28.84 19.54 -3.89
N ALA A 7 -28.48 20.83 -3.86
CA ALA A 7 -28.14 21.60 -5.07
C ALA A 7 -26.68 21.43 -5.52
N PHE A 8 -25.83 20.83 -4.68
CA PHE A 8 -24.43 20.58 -4.97
C PHE A 8 -24.22 19.13 -5.42
N THR A 9 -23.28 18.93 -6.34
CA THR A 9 -22.83 17.62 -6.78
C THR A 9 -21.31 17.60 -6.86
N LEU A 10 -20.72 16.42 -6.70
CA LEU A 10 -19.28 16.21 -6.76
C LEU A 10 -18.93 15.57 -8.10
N ASP A 11 -18.23 16.31 -8.96
CA ASP A 11 -17.57 15.74 -10.13
C ASP A 11 -16.27 15.06 -9.67
N ARG A 12 -16.32 13.73 -9.58
CA ARG A 12 -15.20 12.90 -9.13
C ARG A 12 -14.09 12.79 -10.17
N LYS A 13 -14.38 13.01 -11.45
CA LYS A 13 -13.37 12.92 -12.52
C LYS A 13 -12.58 14.21 -12.62
N ALA A 14 -13.27 15.35 -12.53
CA ALA A 14 -12.64 16.67 -12.56
C ALA A 14 -12.17 17.15 -11.19
N ALA A 15 -12.51 16.45 -10.11
CA ALA A 15 -12.27 16.87 -8.73
C ALA A 15 -12.86 18.28 -8.45
N GLN A 16 -14.13 18.48 -8.83
CA GLN A 16 -14.83 19.76 -8.74
C GLN A 16 -16.16 19.64 -8.02
N ILE A 17 -16.55 20.71 -7.33
CA ILE A 17 -17.90 20.87 -6.79
C ILE A 17 -18.72 21.68 -7.80
N VAL A 18 -19.87 21.13 -8.16
CA VAL A 18 -20.77 21.68 -9.18
C VAL A 18 -22.07 22.11 -8.51
N TRP A 19 -22.52 23.33 -8.82
CA TRP A 19 -23.79 23.90 -8.37
C TRP A 19 -24.63 24.25 -9.59
N GLN A 20 -25.85 23.73 -9.66
CA GLN A 20 -26.76 23.94 -10.80
C GLN A 20 -26.13 23.69 -12.18
N GLY A 21 -25.24 22.69 -12.28
CA GLY A 21 -24.56 22.33 -13.52
C GLY A 21 -23.30 23.15 -13.84
N ALA A 22 -22.97 24.18 -13.06
CA ALA A 22 -21.75 24.96 -13.22
C ALA A 22 -20.71 24.60 -12.14
N PRO A 23 -19.42 24.40 -12.49
CA PRO A 23 -18.38 24.22 -11.50
C PRO A 23 -18.21 25.52 -10.69
N VAL A 24 -18.18 25.41 -9.37
CA VAL A 24 -18.06 26.54 -8.45
C VAL A 24 -16.81 26.46 -7.57
N ALA A 25 -16.24 25.27 -7.41
CA ALA A 25 -15.00 25.07 -6.68
C ALA A 25 -14.23 23.86 -7.24
N ARG A 26 -12.90 23.86 -7.03
CA ARG A 26 -12.05 22.69 -7.26
C ARG A 26 -11.48 22.19 -5.93
N LEU A 27 -11.09 20.92 -5.91
CA LEU A 27 -10.46 20.29 -4.77
C LEU A 27 -8.93 20.34 -4.89
N LEU A 28 -8.27 20.56 -3.76
CA LEU A 28 -6.82 20.57 -3.61
C LEU A 28 -6.41 19.57 -2.53
N ALA A 29 -5.15 19.13 -2.57
CA ALA A 29 -4.58 18.32 -1.49
C ALA A 29 -4.64 19.11 -0.17
N GLY A 30 -5.05 18.45 0.91
CA GLY A 30 -5.12 19.05 2.24
C GLY A 30 -4.11 18.47 3.21
N THR A 31 -4.52 18.29 4.47
CA THR A 31 -3.61 17.80 5.52
C THR A 31 -3.29 16.32 5.39
N ASP A 32 -4.24 15.56 4.84
CA ASP A 32 -4.09 14.15 4.50
C ASP A 32 -5.08 13.79 3.37
N ILE A 33 -4.98 12.56 2.86
CA ILE A 33 -5.78 12.06 1.73
C ILE A 33 -7.29 12.05 1.99
N LEU A 34 -7.75 12.06 3.24
CA LEU A 34 -9.17 12.07 3.62
C LEU A 34 -9.73 13.48 3.87
N HIS A 35 -8.86 14.49 3.92
CA HIS A 35 -9.23 15.87 4.20
C HIS A 35 -8.76 16.81 3.09
N PRO A 36 -9.29 16.71 1.86
CA PRO A 36 -9.00 17.64 0.78
C PRO A 36 -9.52 19.05 1.11
N LEU A 37 -8.87 20.06 0.53
CA LEU A 37 -9.25 21.46 0.67
C LEU A 37 -10.12 21.91 -0.50
N VAL A 38 -11.11 22.75 -0.21
CA VAL A 38 -11.93 23.41 -1.24
C VAL A 38 -11.35 24.76 -1.61
N GLU A 39 -11.16 25.00 -2.91
CA GLU A 39 -10.85 26.31 -3.47
C GLU A 39 -12.00 26.79 -4.38
N VAL A 40 -12.63 27.90 -4.00
CA VAL A 40 -13.72 28.52 -4.77
C VAL A 40 -13.15 29.15 -6.04
N LEU A 41 -13.76 28.85 -7.18
CA LEU A 41 -13.30 29.37 -8.46
C LEU A 41 -13.41 30.90 -8.52
N PRO A 42 -12.55 31.58 -9.30
CA PRO A 42 -12.64 33.03 -9.51
C PRO A 42 -14.02 33.43 -10.00
N SER A 43 -14.53 34.55 -9.48
CA SER A 43 -15.83 35.12 -9.85
C SER A 43 -15.82 36.60 -9.51
N ASP A 44 -16.23 37.43 -10.47
CA ASP A 44 -16.34 38.88 -10.33
C ASP A 44 -17.51 39.29 -9.43
N LEU A 45 -18.42 38.35 -9.15
CA LEU A 45 -19.60 38.56 -8.31
C LEU A 45 -19.32 38.34 -6.82
N LEU A 46 -18.14 37.82 -6.46
CA LEU A 46 -17.78 37.46 -5.09
C LEU A 46 -16.65 38.34 -4.56
N ASP A 47 -16.98 39.18 -3.59
CA ASP A 47 -15.97 39.83 -2.75
C ASP A 47 -15.25 38.81 -1.85
N ALA A 48 -14.13 39.21 -1.24
CA ALA A 48 -13.31 38.31 -0.43
C ALA A 48 -14.08 37.69 0.76
N PRO A 49 -14.86 38.45 1.56
CA PRO A 49 -15.64 37.88 2.66
C PRO A 49 -16.70 36.87 2.19
N LEU A 50 -17.39 37.13 1.08
CA LEU A 50 -18.40 36.21 0.55
C LEU A 50 -17.75 34.95 -0.01
N ARG A 51 -16.62 35.06 -0.71
CA ARG A 51 -15.84 33.92 -1.22
C ARG A 51 -15.44 32.98 -0.08
N GLU A 52 -14.96 33.53 1.03
CA GLU A 52 -14.58 32.72 2.19
C GLU A 52 -15.78 32.02 2.84
N ARG A 53 -16.93 32.70 2.93
CA ARG A 53 -18.18 32.07 3.38
C ARG A 53 -18.62 30.92 2.48
N VAL A 54 -18.48 31.06 1.16
CA VAL A 54 -18.77 29.99 0.21
C VAL A 54 -17.79 28.83 0.40
N ARG A 55 -16.49 29.13 0.54
CA ARG A 55 -15.45 28.12 0.75
C ARG A 55 -15.72 27.26 1.99
N LEU A 56 -15.99 27.88 3.13
CA LEU A 56 -16.31 27.19 4.38
C LEU A 56 -17.54 26.30 4.24
N ARG A 57 -18.61 26.81 3.62
CA ARG A 57 -19.82 26.03 3.38
C ARG A 57 -19.56 24.80 2.50
N LEU A 58 -18.83 24.98 1.41
CA LEU A 58 -18.51 23.88 0.49
C LEU A 58 -17.56 22.87 1.14
N GLN A 59 -16.67 23.31 2.03
CA GLN A 59 -15.82 22.44 2.83
C GLN A 59 -16.67 21.55 3.77
N GLU A 60 -17.60 22.13 4.53
CA GLU A 60 -18.50 21.38 5.42
C GLU A 60 -19.36 20.36 4.65
N TRP A 61 -19.87 20.76 3.48
CA TRP A 61 -20.63 19.88 2.59
C TRP A 61 -19.79 18.70 2.09
N LEU A 62 -18.56 18.97 1.64
CA LEU A 62 -17.63 17.93 1.18
C LEU A 62 -17.30 16.95 2.30
N GLU A 63 -16.97 17.46 3.50
CA GLU A 63 -16.69 16.62 4.66
C GLU A 63 -17.86 15.71 5.03
N THR A 64 -19.09 16.22 4.93
CA THR A 64 -20.30 15.43 5.18
C THR A 64 -20.42 14.26 4.20
N ILE A 65 -20.16 14.49 2.90
CA ILE A 65 -20.19 13.44 1.88
C ILE A 65 -19.08 12.41 2.10
N LEU A 66 -17.84 12.87 2.33
CA LEU A 66 -16.71 11.99 2.57
C LEU A 66 -16.95 11.10 3.80
N ARG A 67 -17.47 11.67 4.89
CA ARG A 67 -17.81 10.92 6.11
C ARG A 67 -18.91 9.89 5.88
N ALA A 68 -19.90 10.20 5.04
CA ALA A 68 -20.98 9.27 4.72
C ALA A 68 -20.48 8.09 3.87
N GLU A 69 -19.75 8.36 2.79
CA GLU A 69 -19.32 7.33 1.83
C GLU A 69 -18.10 6.53 2.29
N LEU A 70 -17.16 7.17 2.98
CA LEU A 70 -15.95 6.55 3.52
C LEU A 70 -16.04 6.35 5.04
N SER A 71 -17.26 6.20 5.57
CA SER A 71 -17.51 6.04 7.01
C SER A 71 -16.61 5.02 7.72
N PRO A 72 -16.22 3.87 7.12
CA PRO A 72 -15.29 2.94 7.78
C PRO A 72 -13.90 3.55 8.06
N LEU A 73 -13.39 4.44 7.20
CA LEU A 73 -12.09 5.10 7.39
C LEU A 73 -12.15 6.15 8.49
N PHE A 74 -13.20 6.98 8.51
CA PHE A 74 -13.39 7.96 9.56
C PHE A 74 -13.62 7.29 10.93
N ALA A 75 -14.39 6.19 10.97
CA ALA A 75 -14.56 5.39 12.19
C ALA A 75 -13.22 4.77 12.66
N LEU A 76 -12.40 4.26 11.72
CA LEU A 76 -11.08 3.72 12.02
C LEU A 76 -10.15 4.78 12.63
N GLY A 77 -10.18 6.01 12.12
CA GLY A 77 -9.39 7.13 12.64
C GLY A 77 -9.84 7.64 14.02
N GLN A 78 -11.12 7.50 14.36
CA GLN A 78 -11.66 7.88 15.68
C GLN A 78 -11.48 6.80 16.75
N ALA A 79 -11.27 5.54 16.33
CA ALA A 79 -11.10 4.43 17.25
C ALA A 79 -9.82 4.60 18.09
N LYS A 80 -9.93 4.30 19.39
CA LYS A 80 -8.81 4.39 20.35
C LYS A 80 -7.91 3.16 20.22
N PHE A 81 -7.05 3.16 19.21
CA PHE A 81 -5.96 2.20 19.09
C PHE A 81 -4.67 2.72 19.72
N SER A 82 -3.83 1.81 20.19
CA SER A 82 -2.46 2.07 20.63
C SER A 82 -1.49 1.15 19.88
N GLY A 83 -0.19 1.43 20.00
CA GLY A 83 0.87 0.54 19.54
C GLY A 83 0.72 0.08 18.07
N PRO A 84 0.93 -1.23 17.79
CA PRO A 84 0.85 -1.78 16.44
C PRO A 84 -0.54 -1.62 15.80
N ALA A 85 -1.62 -1.66 16.58
CA ALA A 85 -2.97 -1.47 16.06
C ALA A 85 -3.17 -0.06 15.49
N ARG A 86 -2.64 0.96 16.18
CA ARG A 86 -2.67 2.35 15.70
C ARG A 86 -1.82 2.51 14.43
N GLY A 87 -0.66 1.87 14.38
CA GLY A 87 0.19 1.87 13.19
C GLY A 87 -0.51 1.26 11.97
N LEU A 88 -1.20 0.13 12.15
CA LEU A 88 -1.96 -0.49 11.07
C LEU A 88 -3.16 0.37 10.64
N ALA A 89 -3.89 0.95 11.59
CA ALA A 89 -5.00 1.86 11.30
C ALA A 89 -4.54 3.07 10.48
N PHE A 90 -3.41 3.67 10.83
CA PHE A 90 -2.81 4.79 10.09
C PHE A 90 -2.48 4.40 8.64
N ARG A 91 -1.79 3.26 8.44
CA ARG A 91 -1.46 2.77 7.09
C ARG A 91 -2.70 2.46 6.25
N LEU A 92 -3.76 1.96 6.88
CA LEU A 92 -5.03 1.76 6.20
C LEU A 92 -5.67 3.10 5.82
N SER A 93 -5.60 4.11 6.66
CA SER A 93 -6.11 5.45 6.33
C SER A 93 -5.38 6.08 5.14
N GLU A 94 -4.05 6.00 5.12
CA GLU A 94 -3.23 6.49 4.00
C GLU A 94 -3.51 5.73 2.70
N GLY A 95 -3.70 4.41 2.79
CA GLY A 95 -4.01 3.54 1.65
C GLY A 95 -5.50 3.47 1.28
N LEU A 96 -6.33 4.42 1.75
CA LEU A 96 -7.78 4.44 1.53
C LEU A 96 -8.46 3.08 1.79
N GLY A 97 -8.03 2.41 2.85
CA GLY A 97 -8.60 1.17 3.35
C GLY A 97 -7.94 -0.10 2.85
N CYS A 98 -6.79 -0.04 2.17
CA CYS A 98 -5.96 -1.21 1.88
C CYS A 98 -4.49 -0.90 2.10
N ALA A 99 -3.78 -1.79 2.80
CA ALA A 99 -2.36 -1.66 3.08
C ALA A 99 -1.64 -2.99 2.81
N PRO A 100 -0.49 -2.97 2.12
CA PRO A 100 0.29 -4.17 1.89
C PRO A 100 0.98 -4.62 3.18
N ARG A 101 1.03 -5.93 3.41
CA ARG A 101 1.80 -6.54 4.48
C ARG A 101 3.26 -6.68 4.04
N VAL A 102 4.13 -5.90 4.67
CA VAL A 102 5.56 -5.87 4.37
C VAL A 102 6.29 -6.86 5.29
N LYS A 103 7.33 -7.53 4.79
CA LYS A 103 8.13 -8.40 5.66
C LYS A 103 8.96 -7.56 6.63
N GLY A 104 9.12 -8.04 7.86
CA GLY A 104 9.83 -7.29 8.91
C GLY A 104 8.85 -6.41 9.67
N ASP A 105 8.89 -5.11 9.40
CA ASP A 105 8.27 -4.04 10.21
C ASP A 105 6.75 -3.88 10.02
N ASP A 106 6.04 -4.91 9.55
CA ASP A 106 4.58 -4.86 9.46
C ASP A 106 3.94 -4.89 10.86
N PRO A 107 3.21 -3.83 11.26
CA PRO A 107 2.57 -3.77 12.58
C PRO A 107 1.66 -4.97 12.85
N ALA A 108 1.07 -5.58 11.80
CA ALA A 108 0.21 -6.74 11.94
C ALA A 108 0.91 -7.99 12.50
N ASN A 109 2.25 -8.04 12.48
CA ASN A 109 3.04 -9.11 13.08
C ASN A 109 3.09 -9.03 14.61
N TYR A 110 2.86 -7.85 15.18
CA TYR A 110 3.04 -7.57 16.60
C TYR A 110 1.72 -7.38 17.36
N LEU A 111 0.59 -7.59 16.68
CA LEU A 111 -0.74 -7.47 17.28
C LEU A 111 -1.03 -8.62 18.26
N THR A 112 -1.50 -8.26 19.44
CA THR A 112 -2.15 -9.14 20.40
C THR A 112 -3.52 -9.60 19.89
N ASP A 113 -4.07 -10.67 20.49
CA ASP A 113 -5.38 -11.19 20.10
C ASP A 113 -6.51 -10.17 20.34
N ASP A 114 -6.42 -9.37 21.40
CA ASP A 114 -7.42 -8.35 21.70
C ASP A 114 -7.35 -7.18 20.72
N GLU A 115 -6.15 -6.73 20.33
CA GLU A 115 -5.99 -5.76 19.24
C GLU A 115 -6.54 -6.29 17.91
N ARG A 116 -6.33 -7.57 17.59
CA ARG A 116 -6.92 -8.20 16.39
C ARG A 116 -8.44 -8.20 16.44
N LYS A 117 -9.04 -8.51 17.60
CA LYS A 117 -10.50 -8.45 17.78
C LYS A 117 -11.02 -7.02 17.62
N LEU A 118 -10.34 -6.02 18.18
CA LEU A 118 -10.71 -4.62 18.06
C LEU A 118 -10.66 -4.15 16.59
N LEU A 119 -9.59 -4.47 15.87
CA LEU A 119 -9.48 -4.18 14.43
C LEU A 119 -10.56 -4.90 13.61
N ALA A 120 -10.83 -6.17 13.91
CA ALA A 120 -11.90 -6.92 13.26
C ALA A 120 -13.29 -6.30 13.51
N LYS A 121 -13.55 -5.83 14.73
CA LYS A 121 -14.78 -5.09 15.08
C LYS A 121 -14.88 -3.76 14.32
N ALA A 122 -13.75 -3.12 14.04
CA ALA A 122 -13.66 -1.94 13.17
C ALA A 122 -13.76 -2.27 11.66
N GLY A 123 -13.97 -3.53 11.29
CA GLY A 123 -14.14 -3.96 9.90
C GLY A 123 -12.85 -4.28 9.16
N VAL A 124 -11.70 -4.25 9.84
CA VAL A 124 -10.40 -4.56 9.26
C VAL A 124 -10.22 -6.08 9.12
N ARG A 125 -9.80 -6.52 7.94
CA ARG A 125 -9.37 -7.89 7.66
C ARG A 125 -7.86 -7.92 7.51
N ILE A 126 -7.20 -8.81 8.24
CA ILE A 126 -5.75 -8.98 8.19
C ILE A 126 -5.46 -10.31 7.50
N GLY A 127 -4.92 -10.22 6.30
CA GLY A 127 -4.56 -11.36 5.47
C GLY A 127 -3.11 -11.79 5.59
N ILE A 128 -2.67 -12.55 4.60
CA ILE A 128 -1.30 -12.97 4.34
C ILE A 128 -0.52 -11.87 3.63
N THR A 129 -1.10 -11.22 2.62
CA THR A 129 -0.39 -10.26 1.76
C THR A 129 -0.80 -8.80 1.99
N SER A 130 -1.97 -8.56 2.57
CA SER A 130 -2.57 -7.25 2.77
C SER A 130 -3.42 -7.23 4.05
N ALA A 131 -3.69 -6.02 4.54
CA ALA A 131 -4.80 -5.73 5.43
C ALA A 131 -5.76 -4.77 4.72
N TYR A 132 -7.06 -4.90 4.93
CA TYR A 132 -8.05 -4.10 4.21
C TYR A 132 -9.37 -3.93 4.96
N LEU A 133 -10.11 -2.88 4.61
CA LEU A 133 -11.50 -2.64 5.00
C LEU A 133 -12.43 -3.22 3.94
N ALA A 134 -13.09 -4.34 4.26
CA ALA A 134 -13.89 -5.08 3.27
C ALA A 134 -15.04 -4.25 2.66
N ALA A 135 -15.59 -3.30 3.41
CA ALA A 135 -16.65 -2.40 2.94
C ALA A 135 -16.21 -1.46 1.82
N LEU A 136 -14.89 -1.23 1.65
CA LEU A 136 -14.30 -0.26 0.73
C LEU A 136 -13.66 -0.89 -0.52
N LEU A 137 -13.91 -2.17 -0.76
CA LEU A 137 -13.44 -2.89 -1.95
C LEU A 137 -14.42 -2.84 -3.13
N LYS A 138 -15.67 -2.40 -2.90
CA LYS A 138 -16.71 -2.39 -3.94
C LYS A 138 -16.64 -1.12 -4.79
N GLY A 139 -17.06 -1.23 -6.05
CA GLY A 139 -17.06 -0.15 -7.04
C GLY A 139 -17.71 1.17 -6.61
N ARG A 140 -18.73 1.14 -5.74
CA ARG A 140 -19.49 2.33 -5.30
C ARG A 140 -18.60 3.50 -4.82
N VAL A 141 -17.54 3.19 -4.08
CA VAL A 141 -16.62 4.20 -3.52
C VAL A 141 -15.35 4.35 -4.34
N MET A 142 -15.17 3.57 -5.41
CA MET A 142 -13.91 3.49 -6.14
C MET A 142 -13.56 4.80 -6.83
N GLU A 143 -14.52 5.44 -7.51
CA GLU A 143 -14.33 6.75 -8.12
C GLU A 143 -13.98 7.83 -7.09
N LEU A 144 -14.57 7.76 -5.89
CA LEU A 144 -14.26 8.72 -4.83
C LEU A 144 -12.82 8.53 -4.33
N LYS A 145 -12.39 7.28 -4.13
CA LYS A 145 -11.04 6.94 -3.71
C LYS A 145 -10.00 7.32 -4.77
N ALA A 146 -10.32 7.07 -6.04
CA ALA A 146 -9.54 7.49 -7.19
C ALA A 146 -9.32 9.01 -7.19
N MET A 147 -10.40 9.78 -7.06
CA MET A 147 -10.35 11.24 -6.98
C MET A 147 -9.42 11.71 -5.85
N LEU A 148 -9.62 11.20 -4.63
CA LEU A 148 -8.80 11.57 -3.47
C LEU A 148 -7.31 11.23 -3.67
N TYR A 149 -7.02 10.05 -4.22
CA TYR A 149 -5.64 9.66 -4.52
C TYR A 149 -5.01 10.61 -5.54
N CYS A 150 -5.68 10.88 -6.67
CA CYS A 150 -5.16 11.76 -7.71
C CYS A 150 -4.92 13.20 -7.19
N ILE A 151 -5.83 13.73 -6.37
CA ILE A 151 -5.65 15.04 -5.73
C ILE A 151 -4.41 15.01 -4.82
N TRP A 152 -4.28 13.96 -3.99
CA TRP A 152 -3.22 13.83 -3.00
C TRP A 152 -1.84 13.67 -3.62
N THR A 153 -1.71 12.84 -4.67
CA THR A 153 -0.43 12.55 -5.32
C THR A 153 -0.12 13.47 -6.49
N SER A 154 -1.08 14.32 -6.90
CA SER A 154 -1.01 15.10 -8.14
C SER A 154 -0.82 14.23 -9.40
N ASP A 155 -1.28 12.97 -9.35
CA ASP A 155 -1.14 12.01 -10.44
C ASP A 155 -2.43 11.93 -11.28
N ALA A 156 -2.46 12.66 -12.38
CA ALA A 156 -3.55 12.63 -13.35
C ALA A 156 -3.51 11.40 -14.28
N VAL A 157 -2.36 10.72 -14.40
CA VAL A 157 -2.21 9.57 -15.32
C VAL A 157 -3.00 8.38 -14.80
N SER A 158 -2.91 8.13 -13.49
CA SER A 158 -3.61 7.03 -12.83
C SER A 158 -5.14 7.07 -12.99
N ALA A 159 -5.74 8.27 -13.08
CA ALA A 159 -7.20 8.43 -13.23
C ALA A 159 -7.78 7.70 -14.46
N SER A 160 -6.99 7.56 -15.52
CA SER A 160 -7.42 6.86 -16.76
C SER A 160 -7.43 5.33 -16.60
N ALA A 161 -6.82 4.79 -15.54
CA ALA A 161 -6.69 3.37 -15.27
C ALA A 161 -7.68 2.86 -14.21
N LEU A 162 -8.85 3.51 -14.08
CA LEU A 162 -9.89 3.09 -13.15
C LEU A 162 -10.44 1.70 -13.54
N PRO A 163 -10.40 0.70 -12.64
CA PRO A 163 -11.01 -0.62 -12.86
C PRO A 163 -12.53 -0.54 -13.00
N ASP A 164 -13.12 -1.54 -13.66
CA ASP A 164 -14.56 -1.81 -13.52
C ASP A 164 -14.87 -2.12 -12.04
N GLY A 165 -15.96 -1.54 -11.51
CA GLY A 165 -16.41 -1.73 -10.15
C GLY A 165 -16.74 -3.18 -9.76
N GLY A 166 -16.93 -4.07 -10.75
CA GLY A 166 -17.09 -5.51 -10.57
C GLY A 166 -15.79 -6.32 -10.62
N ALA A 167 -14.69 -5.75 -11.13
CA ALA A 167 -13.46 -6.47 -11.42
C ALA A 167 -12.85 -7.14 -10.17
N THR A 168 -12.31 -8.34 -10.35
CA THR A 168 -11.53 -9.06 -9.33
C THR A 168 -10.03 -8.99 -9.60
N ALA A 169 -9.64 -8.72 -10.84
CA ALA A 169 -8.27 -8.48 -11.25
C ALA A 169 -8.22 -7.45 -12.39
N VAL A 170 -7.10 -6.74 -12.48
CA VAL A 170 -6.78 -5.82 -13.58
C VAL A 170 -5.33 -5.97 -14.01
N SER A 171 -5.05 -5.63 -15.27
CA SER A 171 -3.66 -5.55 -15.75
C SER A 171 -2.92 -4.46 -14.98
N ARG A 172 -1.71 -4.75 -14.56
CA ARG A 172 -0.84 -3.79 -13.89
C ARG A 172 0.10 -3.16 -14.90
N SER A 173 0.02 -1.84 -15.03
CA SER A 173 0.93 -1.03 -15.84
C SER A 173 2.13 -0.59 -15.00
N GLU A 174 3.33 -0.58 -15.60
CA GLU A 174 4.54 0.00 -15.00
C GLU A 174 4.50 1.53 -14.97
N LEU A 175 3.58 2.16 -15.71
CA LEU A 175 3.39 3.61 -15.76
C LEU A 175 2.49 4.13 -14.62
N VAL A 176 1.89 3.23 -13.85
CA VAL A 176 0.92 3.55 -12.78
C VAL A 176 1.52 3.10 -11.46
N ASP A 177 1.54 3.99 -10.46
CA ASP A 177 2.09 3.69 -9.15
C ASP A 177 1.33 2.54 -8.46
N ASP A 178 2.05 1.73 -7.69
CA ASP A 178 1.43 0.62 -6.93
C ASP A 178 0.43 1.12 -5.88
N GLY A 179 0.65 2.32 -5.36
CA GLY A 179 -0.25 3.01 -4.45
C GLY A 179 -1.63 3.27 -5.05
N TRP A 180 -1.74 3.47 -6.37
CA TRP A 180 -3.04 3.61 -7.05
C TRP A 180 -3.89 2.36 -6.88
N TYR A 181 -3.34 1.20 -7.25
CA TYR A 181 -4.06 -0.06 -7.14
C TYR A 181 -4.46 -0.33 -5.68
N LEU A 182 -3.53 -0.11 -4.74
CA LEU A 182 -3.79 -0.29 -3.31
C LEU A 182 -4.90 0.65 -2.82
N ALA A 183 -4.84 1.93 -3.19
CA ALA A 183 -5.88 2.90 -2.89
C ALA A 183 -7.25 2.44 -3.40
N LEU A 184 -7.32 1.75 -4.53
CA LEU A 184 -8.57 1.18 -5.06
C LEU A 184 -8.95 -0.19 -4.48
N GLY A 185 -8.11 -0.77 -3.60
CA GLY A 185 -8.35 -2.08 -2.99
C GLY A 185 -7.85 -3.27 -3.80
N PHE A 186 -6.98 -3.03 -4.79
CA PHE A 186 -6.30 -4.04 -5.59
C PHE A 186 -4.84 -4.16 -5.16
N CYS A 187 -4.43 -5.36 -4.79
CA CYS A 187 -3.06 -5.63 -4.38
C CYS A 187 -2.22 -6.00 -5.60
N PRO A 188 -1.10 -5.31 -5.86
CA PRO A 188 -0.14 -5.68 -6.89
C PRO A 188 0.36 -7.12 -6.71
N ALA A 189 0.31 -7.90 -7.78
CA ALA A 189 0.57 -9.34 -7.78
C ALA A 189 1.24 -9.78 -9.10
N GLY A 190 2.50 -9.38 -9.28
CA GLY A 190 3.21 -9.60 -10.54
C GLY A 190 2.68 -8.70 -11.65
N PRO A 191 2.25 -9.24 -12.82
CA PRO A 191 1.77 -8.45 -13.96
C PRO A 191 0.31 -7.96 -13.81
N VAL A 192 -0.36 -8.29 -12.71
CA VAL A 192 -1.75 -7.89 -12.42
C VAL A 192 -1.86 -7.28 -11.04
N ALA A 193 -2.96 -6.59 -10.77
CA ALA A 193 -3.39 -6.25 -9.43
C ALA A 193 -4.74 -6.96 -9.15
N VAL A 194 -4.87 -7.59 -8.00
CA VAL A 194 -6.03 -8.43 -7.64
C VAL A 194 -6.73 -7.85 -6.44
N ARG A 195 -8.07 -7.82 -6.45
CA ARG A 195 -8.86 -7.29 -5.34
C ARG A 195 -8.49 -8.02 -4.05
N ALA A 196 -8.28 -7.26 -2.98
CA ALA A 196 -7.64 -7.75 -1.76
C ALA A 196 -8.34 -8.99 -1.16
N ASP A 197 -9.67 -9.04 -1.19
CA ASP A 197 -10.43 -10.16 -0.66
C ASP A 197 -10.23 -11.47 -1.44
N GLU A 198 -10.21 -11.41 -2.77
CA GLU A 198 -9.97 -12.57 -3.62
C GLU A 198 -8.51 -13.02 -3.55
N LEU A 199 -7.56 -12.07 -3.52
CA LEU A 199 -6.15 -12.41 -3.33
C LEU A 199 -5.93 -13.10 -1.99
N GLU A 200 -6.47 -12.57 -0.89
CA GLU A 200 -6.28 -13.19 0.42
C GLU A 200 -6.93 -14.57 0.55
N ARG A 201 -8.09 -14.78 -0.08
CA ARG A 201 -8.73 -16.09 -0.16
C ARG A 201 -7.83 -17.09 -0.87
N LEU A 202 -7.32 -16.71 -2.04
CA LEU A 202 -6.40 -17.54 -2.82
C LEU A 202 -5.13 -17.86 -2.04
N MET A 203 -4.47 -16.83 -1.50
CA MET A 203 -3.21 -16.99 -0.77
C MET A 203 -3.38 -17.83 0.48
N ALA A 204 -4.54 -17.75 1.15
CA ALA A 204 -4.87 -18.61 2.28
C ALA A 204 -5.04 -20.08 1.87
N ALA A 205 -5.70 -20.34 0.74
CA ALA A 205 -5.84 -21.69 0.19
C ALA A 205 -4.46 -22.28 -0.18
N ILE A 206 -3.64 -21.55 -0.92
CA ILE A 206 -2.29 -21.98 -1.31
C ILE A 206 -1.41 -22.20 -0.08
N ARG A 207 -1.39 -21.27 0.88
CA ARG A 207 -0.57 -21.40 2.09
C ARG A 207 -0.93 -22.63 2.90
N ARG A 208 -2.23 -22.99 2.99
CA ARG A 208 -2.72 -24.19 3.67
C ARG A 208 -2.39 -25.45 2.87
N GLY A 209 -2.76 -25.51 1.59
CA GLY A 209 -2.57 -26.68 0.75
C GLY A 209 -1.11 -27.07 0.60
N THR A 210 -0.23 -26.08 0.44
CA THR A 210 1.22 -26.33 0.32
C THR A 210 1.92 -26.76 1.62
N LYS A 211 1.23 -26.78 2.77
CA LYS A 211 1.79 -27.40 3.99
C LYS A 211 1.96 -28.91 3.83
N ALA A 212 1.10 -29.55 3.04
CA ALA A 212 1.12 -30.99 2.80
C ALA A 212 2.00 -31.39 1.60
N GLY A 213 2.63 -30.43 0.91
CA GLY A 213 3.45 -30.66 -0.28
C GLY A 213 2.94 -29.88 -1.48
N GLU A 214 2.72 -30.58 -2.59
CA GLU A 214 2.15 -30.01 -3.81
C GLU A 214 0.65 -29.74 -3.64
N PHE A 215 0.22 -28.56 -4.04
CA PHE A 215 -1.17 -28.13 -4.02
C PHE A 215 -1.68 -27.89 -5.43
N THR A 216 -2.73 -28.58 -5.82
CA THR A 216 -3.43 -28.34 -7.09
C THR A 216 -4.49 -27.26 -6.87
N VAL A 217 -4.37 -26.15 -7.59
CA VAL A 217 -5.37 -25.07 -7.55
C VAL A 217 -6.64 -25.56 -8.23
N SER A 218 -7.77 -25.45 -7.52
CA SER A 218 -9.08 -25.82 -8.08
C SER A 218 -9.51 -24.84 -9.17
N SER A 219 -10.35 -25.31 -10.11
CA SER A 219 -10.97 -24.45 -11.12
C SER A 219 -11.77 -23.30 -10.50
N ASP A 220 -12.46 -23.53 -9.39
CA ASP A 220 -13.18 -22.48 -8.63
C ASP A 220 -12.26 -21.34 -8.17
N LEU A 221 -11.07 -21.67 -7.65
CA LEU A 221 -10.11 -20.64 -7.22
C LEU A 221 -9.53 -19.86 -8.41
N LEU A 222 -9.34 -20.52 -9.55
CA LEU A 222 -8.88 -19.88 -10.77
C LEU A 222 -9.95 -18.92 -11.32
N SER A 223 -11.20 -19.37 -11.44
CA SER A 223 -12.28 -18.57 -12.04
C SER A 223 -12.65 -17.32 -11.25
N ARG A 224 -12.28 -17.23 -9.98
CA ARG A 224 -12.53 -16.03 -9.15
C ARG A 224 -11.60 -14.87 -9.48
N ILE A 225 -10.43 -15.15 -10.05
CA ILE A 225 -9.46 -14.14 -10.46
C ILE A 225 -9.46 -14.15 -11.98
N ASP A 226 -10.04 -13.11 -12.57
CA ASP A 226 -10.27 -13.02 -14.01
C ASP A 226 -8.97 -12.76 -14.78
N VAL A 227 -8.14 -13.80 -14.93
CA VAL A 227 -6.83 -13.76 -15.60
C VAL A 227 -6.56 -15.07 -16.33
N THR A 228 -5.69 -15.02 -17.34
CA THR A 228 -5.22 -16.22 -18.05
C THR A 228 -4.34 -17.11 -17.15
N VAL A 229 -4.25 -18.40 -17.49
CA VAL A 229 -3.44 -19.39 -16.74
C VAL A 229 -1.96 -18.95 -16.63
N ASP A 230 -1.37 -18.44 -17.71
CA ASP A 230 0.01 -17.94 -17.70
C ASP A 230 0.19 -16.75 -16.73
N VAL A 231 -0.74 -15.79 -16.77
CA VAL A 231 -0.74 -14.63 -15.89
C VAL A 231 -0.91 -15.06 -14.44
N PHE A 232 -1.82 -16.00 -14.17
CA PHE A 232 -2.01 -16.59 -12.84
C PHE A 232 -0.72 -17.26 -12.35
N ALA A 233 -0.05 -18.03 -13.19
CA ALA A 233 1.20 -18.68 -12.84
C ALA A 233 2.31 -17.66 -12.51
N ARG A 234 2.42 -16.57 -13.27
CA ARG A 234 3.34 -15.45 -12.98
C ARG A 234 2.99 -14.74 -11.68
N MET A 235 1.72 -14.51 -11.40
CA MET A 235 1.21 -13.96 -10.14
C MET A 235 1.63 -14.82 -8.94
N ILE A 236 1.39 -16.14 -8.97
CA ILE A 236 1.77 -17.02 -7.86
C ILE A 236 3.30 -17.06 -7.67
N ARG A 237 4.07 -17.04 -8.76
CA ARG A 237 5.53 -16.97 -8.72
C ARG A 237 6.03 -15.68 -8.05
N SER A 238 5.35 -14.54 -8.20
CA SER A 238 5.75 -13.27 -7.56
C SER A 238 5.67 -13.33 -6.03
N PHE A 239 4.80 -14.16 -5.46
CA PHE A 239 4.75 -14.41 -4.01
C PHE A 239 5.78 -15.44 -3.51
N GLY A 240 6.65 -15.94 -4.40
CA GLY A 240 7.76 -16.84 -4.05
C GLY A 240 7.40 -18.33 -4.05
N TYR A 241 6.23 -18.71 -4.58
CA TYR A 241 5.88 -20.11 -4.81
C TYR A 241 6.47 -20.62 -6.14
N ALA A 242 6.65 -21.93 -6.24
CA ALA A 242 6.94 -22.60 -7.51
C ALA A 242 5.63 -23.07 -8.13
N VAL A 243 5.50 -22.90 -9.45
CA VAL A 243 4.29 -23.26 -10.21
C VAL A 243 4.67 -24.17 -11.36
N ARG A 244 3.98 -25.31 -11.47
CA ARG A 244 4.02 -26.23 -12.60
C ARG A 244 2.63 -26.31 -13.23
N GLU A 245 2.60 -26.33 -14.55
CA GLU A 245 1.39 -26.50 -15.33
C GLU A 245 1.39 -27.92 -15.91
N GLU A 246 0.35 -28.70 -15.63
CA GLU A 246 0.24 -30.11 -16.03
C GLU A 246 -1.22 -30.44 -16.33
N ASN A 247 -1.54 -30.92 -17.54
CA ASN A 247 -2.90 -31.29 -17.96
C ASN A 247 -3.96 -30.19 -17.67
N ASN A 248 -3.66 -28.92 -18.00
CA ASN A 248 -4.49 -27.74 -17.69
C ASN A 248 -4.73 -27.47 -16.19
N LEU A 249 -3.98 -28.11 -15.30
CA LEU A 249 -4.01 -27.85 -13.86
C LEU A 249 -2.79 -27.03 -13.44
N ILE A 250 -3.01 -26.11 -12.51
CA ILE A 250 -1.95 -25.34 -11.87
C ILE A 250 -1.56 -26.03 -10.56
N LYS A 251 -0.32 -26.50 -10.49
CA LYS A 251 0.27 -27.12 -9.32
C LYS A 251 1.25 -26.16 -8.66
N VAL A 252 1.10 -25.96 -7.36
CA VAL A 252 1.84 -24.97 -6.57
C VAL A 252 2.59 -25.68 -5.45
N THR A 253 3.87 -25.35 -5.26
CA THR A 253 4.69 -25.82 -4.15
C THR A 253 5.41 -24.66 -3.47
N ARG A 254 5.76 -24.81 -2.19
CA ARG A 254 6.69 -23.87 -1.55
C ARG A 254 8.06 -24.05 -2.18
N ARG A 255 8.72 -22.96 -2.56
CA ARG A 255 10.14 -23.04 -2.94
C ARG A 255 10.93 -23.53 -1.73
N ALA A 256 11.71 -24.60 -1.93
CA ALA A 256 12.73 -24.98 -0.96
C ALA A 256 13.67 -23.77 -0.75
N PRO A 257 14.06 -23.44 0.50
CA PRO A 257 15.05 -22.40 0.72
C PRO A 257 16.27 -22.77 -0.13
N LYS A 258 16.74 -21.85 -0.99
CA LYS A 258 18.00 -22.03 -1.71
C LYS A 258 19.03 -22.35 -0.64
N ARG A 259 19.50 -23.61 -0.56
CA ARG A 259 20.67 -23.95 0.23
C ARG A 259 21.75 -23.00 -0.29
N ARG A 260 22.16 -22.02 0.54
CA ARG A 260 23.38 -21.27 0.27
C ARG A 260 24.42 -22.35 0.00
N ALA A 261 24.94 -22.41 -1.22
CA ALA A 261 26.00 -23.34 -1.56
C ALA A 261 27.08 -23.13 -0.50
N SER A 262 27.24 -24.11 0.39
CA SER A 262 28.30 -24.08 1.38
C SER A 262 29.58 -23.91 0.59
N ALA A 263 30.26 -22.78 0.81
CA ALA A 263 31.57 -22.54 0.25
C ALA A 263 32.41 -23.77 0.58
N LYS A 264 32.68 -24.58 -0.45
CA LYS A 264 33.39 -25.85 -0.33
C LYS A 264 34.73 -25.51 0.30
N HIS A 265 34.96 -26.02 1.50
CA HIS A 265 36.28 -26.04 2.13
C HIS A 265 37.25 -26.65 1.13
N ARG A 266 38.01 -25.80 0.41
CA ARG A 266 39.23 -26.24 -0.26
C ARG A 266 40.26 -26.39 0.84
N GLY A 267 40.36 -27.61 1.34
CA GLY A 267 41.48 -28.03 2.18
C GLY A 267 42.77 -27.78 1.42
N ASN A 268 43.70 -27.04 2.04
CA ASN A 268 45.06 -26.97 1.57
C ASN A 268 45.94 -27.67 2.61
N GLN A 269 46.19 -28.96 2.37
CA GLN A 269 47.34 -29.64 2.96
C GLN A 269 48.58 -29.17 2.21
N MET A 270 49.43 -28.36 2.84
CA MET A 270 50.85 -28.33 2.48
C MET A 270 51.73 -28.10 3.71
N LYS A 271 52.31 -29.23 4.14
CA LYS A 271 53.62 -29.47 4.78
C LYS A 271 54.22 -28.38 5.66
N LYS A 272 54.35 -28.73 6.96
CA LYS A 272 55.38 -28.26 7.89
C LYS A 272 56.79 -28.34 7.26
N LYS A 273 57.55 -27.25 7.35
CA LYS A 273 58.97 -27.20 7.73
C LYS A 273 59.24 -25.81 8.32
N GLY A 274 59.76 -25.75 9.55
CA GLY A 274 59.98 -24.50 10.29
C GLY A 274 61.24 -23.77 9.87
N ASN A 275 61.28 -22.44 10.09
CA ASN A 275 62.08 -21.79 11.14
C ASN A 275 61.86 -20.26 11.12
N ALA A 276 61.96 -19.64 12.29
CA ALA A 276 62.19 -18.21 12.58
C ALA A 276 61.20 -17.09 12.13
N LYS A 277 60.86 -16.22 13.10
CA LYS A 277 60.11 -14.95 12.95
C LYS A 277 60.94 -13.88 12.23
N PRO A 278 60.28 -12.90 11.57
CA PRO A 278 60.52 -11.50 11.93
C PRO A 278 59.23 -10.69 12.08
N GLY A 279 59.37 -9.53 12.73
CA GLY A 279 58.30 -8.76 13.36
C GLY A 279 57.35 -7.97 12.44
N ARG A 280 56.32 -7.45 13.10
CA ARG A 280 55.24 -6.59 12.58
C ARG A 280 55.82 -5.25 12.10
N PRO A 281 55.58 -4.79 10.87
CA PRO A 281 55.79 -3.39 10.53
C PRO A 281 54.68 -2.53 11.17
N LYS A 282 55.09 -1.51 11.93
CA LYS A 282 54.22 -0.44 12.44
C LYS A 282 53.80 0.45 11.26
N SER A 283 52.53 0.80 11.19
CA SER A 283 52.02 1.81 10.24
C SER A 283 52.69 3.16 10.50
N SER A 284 53.35 3.72 9.48
CA SER A 284 53.86 5.09 9.49
C SER A 284 52.70 6.07 9.35
N PHE A 285 52.66 7.06 10.24
CA PHE A 285 51.76 8.21 10.19
C PHE A 285 52.30 9.22 9.17
N ASP A 286 51.44 9.75 8.31
CA ASP A 286 51.76 10.79 7.32
C ASP A 286 51.46 12.17 7.94
N PRO A 287 52.49 13.00 8.24
CA PRO A 287 52.32 14.26 8.96
C PRO A 287 51.68 15.38 8.14
N ASP A 288 51.52 15.24 6.82
CA ASP A 288 50.93 16.27 5.95
C ASP A 288 49.49 15.94 5.50
N SER A 289 48.83 14.97 6.17
CA SER A 289 47.42 14.68 5.92
C SER A 289 46.52 15.84 6.38
N PRO A 290 45.60 16.33 5.53
CA PRO A 290 44.71 17.46 5.84
C PRO A 290 43.71 17.18 6.99
N PHE A 291 43.72 15.97 7.55
CA PHE A 291 42.91 15.56 8.72
C PHE A 291 43.70 15.54 10.04
N ALA A 292 44.97 15.95 10.06
CA ALA A 292 45.82 15.95 11.27
C ALA A 292 45.30 16.84 12.42
N ALA A 293 44.42 17.80 12.15
CA ALA A 293 43.90 18.73 13.16
C ALA A 293 42.66 18.23 13.94
N LEU A 294 42.09 17.07 13.64
CA LEU A 294 40.88 16.58 14.32
C LEU A 294 41.13 15.58 15.47
N SER A 295 42.38 15.17 15.70
CA SER A 295 42.71 14.27 16.83
C SER A 295 42.83 14.97 18.18
N VAL A 296 42.73 16.31 18.24
CA VAL A 296 42.89 17.10 19.48
C VAL A 296 41.55 17.38 20.20
N LEU A 297 40.40 17.00 19.63
CA LEU A 297 39.07 17.24 20.23
C LEU A 297 38.33 16.00 20.76
N LYS A 298 39.02 14.88 21.00
CA LYS A 298 38.49 13.73 21.75
C LYS A 298 39.16 13.61 23.12
N GLY A 299 38.88 14.56 24.00
CA GLY A 299 39.41 14.56 25.35
C GLY A 299 38.76 15.62 26.25
N ARG A 300 37.44 15.76 26.21
CA ARG A 300 36.61 16.48 27.21
C ARG A 300 35.13 16.17 26.92
N GLY A 301 34.63 15.09 27.50
CA GLY A 301 33.20 14.93 27.74
C GLY A 301 32.85 15.44 29.14
N PRO A 302 31.59 15.86 29.39
CA PRO A 302 31.05 15.96 30.74
C PRO A 302 30.95 14.58 31.42
#